data_AF-A0A1X0Q8U8-F1
#
_entry.id   AF-A0A1X0Q8U8-F1
#
_cell.length_a   1.000
_cell.length_b   1.000
_cell.length_c   1.000
_cell.angle_alpha   90.00
_cell.angle_beta   90.00
_cell.angle_gamma   90.00
#
_symmetry.space_group_name_H-M   'P 1'
#
loop_
_entity.id
_entity.type
_entity.pdbx_description
1 polymer ?
#
loop_
_entity_poly.entity_id
_entity_poly.type
_entity_poly.pdbx_seq_one_letter_code
_entity_poly.pdbx_strand_id
1 'polypeptide(L)'
;MQGGNNRHRINLSFVVQKEKEQLREAFVEPSSEQGYTLEITIADTGIKLKKTISYLTNPYADNLIQWCDSFKFACKQASWSDHAAVQVLKNIVSTDIYEDIRILKSLKSCLTKILHKKYPSEAKPVYLSRVKKINQSQYYLLESYFRYQEKALRKYFICSNECLTIQNAKCEEMFFENPCPSTKIYFLENGIKTRTQAFEKTRSIENLLIQLAEEDRLKEPTVQKSSTFNTIVTKVTKPESKQGVWCTRHRNSTHNTADCYGLKKEIADKELKKKSKSN
;
A
#
# COMPACT_ATOMS: atom_id res chain seq x y z
N MET A 1 28.53 34.73 -12.01
CA MET A 1 27.32 34.27 -11.29
C MET A 1 27.04 32.83 -11.70
N GLN A 2 27.38 31.86 -10.85
CA GLN A 2 27.09 30.43 -11.10
C GLN A 2 25.81 30.07 -10.32
N GLY A 3 24.69 29.91 -11.04
CA GLY A 3 23.43 29.44 -10.47
C GLY A 3 23.48 27.92 -10.29
N GLY A 4 23.64 27.47 -9.04
CA GLY A 4 23.61 26.06 -8.67
C GLY A 4 22.24 25.45 -8.90
N ASN A 5 22.17 24.52 -9.85
CA ASN A 5 20.96 23.79 -10.19
C ASN A 5 20.75 22.64 -9.18
N ASN A 6 20.11 22.93 -8.05
CA ASN A 6 19.72 21.92 -7.06
C ASN A 6 18.57 21.07 -7.60
N ARG A 7 18.88 20.13 -8.49
CA ARG A 7 17.96 19.04 -8.84
C ARG A 7 17.99 18.02 -7.70
N HIS A 8 16.96 18.01 -6.86
CA HIS A 8 16.67 16.86 -6.02
C HIS A 8 16.38 15.66 -6.92
N ARG A 9 17.41 14.85 -7.20
CA ARG A 9 17.25 13.56 -7.86
C ARG A 9 16.45 12.66 -6.92
N ILE A 10 15.20 12.38 -7.29
CA ILE A 10 14.44 11.29 -6.67
C ILE A 10 15.23 10.01 -6.96
N ASN A 11 15.63 9.30 -5.92
CA ASN A 11 16.33 8.03 -6.09
C ASN A 11 15.31 6.97 -6.53
N LEU A 12 15.12 6.84 -7.85
CA LEU A 12 14.15 5.94 -8.44
C LEU A 12 14.47 4.45 -8.14
N SER A 13 15.73 4.14 -7.86
CA SER A 13 16.14 2.78 -7.45
C SER A 13 15.51 2.35 -6.11
N PHE A 14 15.22 3.31 -5.21
CA PHE A 14 14.53 3.07 -3.94
C PHE A 14 13.03 2.85 -4.13
N VAL A 15 12.44 3.51 -5.13
CA VAL A 15 11.00 3.40 -5.47
C VAL A 15 10.66 1.98 -5.92
N VAL A 16 11.42 1.43 -6.87
CA VAL A 16 11.23 0.07 -7.39
C VAL A 16 11.41 -1.00 -6.30
N GLN A 17 12.33 -0.77 -5.36
CA GLN A 17 12.61 -1.72 -4.28
C GLN A 17 11.50 -1.73 -3.23
N LYS A 18 11.00 -0.54 -2.83
CA LYS A 18 9.84 -0.44 -1.94
C LYS A 18 8.57 -1.00 -2.56
N GLU A 19 8.37 -0.83 -3.86
CA GLU A 19 7.23 -1.39 -4.56
C GLU A 19 7.28 -2.93 -4.56
N LYS A 20 8.46 -3.52 -4.81
CA LYS A 20 8.65 -4.98 -4.69
C LYS A 20 8.40 -5.48 -3.27
N GLU A 21 8.77 -4.72 -2.25
CA GLU A 21 8.53 -5.07 -0.85
C GLU A 21 7.02 -5.00 -0.52
N GLN A 22 6.32 -3.95 -0.97
CA GLN A 22 4.85 -3.82 -0.85
C GLN A 22 4.08 -4.89 -1.62
N LEU A 23 4.59 -5.32 -2.79
CA LEU A 23 4.01 -6.40 -3.58
C LEU A 23 4.30 -7.79 -2.98
N ARG A 24 5.46 -7.98 -2.35
CA ARG A 24 5.80 -9.24 -1.64
C ARG A 24 4.92 -9.47 -0.42
N GLU A 25 4.58 -8.42 0.33
CA GLU A 25 3.59 -8.52 1.41
C GLU A 25 2.18 -8.90 0.91
N ALA A 26 1.89 -8.75 -0.38
CA ALA A 26 0.63 -9.16 -0.99
C ALA A 26 0.61 -10.62 -1.46
N PHE A 27 1.76 -11.30 -1.51
CA PHE A 27 1.91 -12.66 -2.03
C PHE A 27 2.46 -13.57 -0.94
N VAL A 28 1.58 -13.97 -0.02
CA VAL A 28 1.84 -15.09 0.89
C VAL A 28 1.71 -16.37 0.05
N GLU A 29 2.79 -17.11 -0.13
CA GLU A 29 2.72 -18.45 -0.70
C GLU A 29 1.81 -19.32 0.18
N PRO A 30 0.78 -19.98 -0.39
CA PRO A 30 -0.05 -20.86 0.39
C PRO A 30 0.81 -22.04 0.88
N SER A 31 0.88 -22.17 2.21
CA SER A 31 1.33 -23.36 2.95
C SER A 31 0.77 -24.62 2.27
N SER A 32 1.62 -25.64 2.15
CA SER A 32 1.27 -26.97 1.62
C SER A 32 0.25 -27.65 2.54
N GLU A 33 -1.01 -27.30 2.38
CA GLU A 33 -2.09 -27.79 3.23
C GLU A 33 -3.17 -28.48 2.41
N GLN A 34 -3.66 -29.58 2.98
CA GLN A 34 -4.72 -30.44 2.49
C GLN A 34 -5.85 -29.63 1.84
N GLY A 35 -6.35 -30.11 0.70
CA GLY A 35 -7.35 -29.39 -0.06
C GLY A 35 -8.11 -30.29 -1.00
N TYR A 36 -9.25 -29.80 -1.45
CA TYR A 36 -10.09 -30.49 -2.41
C TYR A 36 -9.51 -30.30 -3.82
N THR A 37 -9.09 -31.39 -4.45
CA THR A 37 -8.51 -31.35 -5.80
C THR A 37 -9.60 -31.62 -6.84
N LEU A 38 -9.73 -30.71 -7.79
CA LEU A 38 -10.67 -30.78 -8.89
C LEU A 38 -9.94 -30.82 -10.22
N GLU A 39 -10.53 -31.53 -11.18
CA GLU A 39 -10.03 -31.62 -12.54
C GLU A 39 -10.85 -30.66 -13.43
N ILE A 40 -10.18 -29.68 -14.02
CA ILE A 40 -10.75 -28.70 -14.95
C ILE A 40 -10.31 -29.07 -16.35
N THR A 41 -11.26 -29.28 -17.25
CA THR A 41 -10.97 -29.39 -18.68
C THR A 41 -10.97 -28.01 -19.30
N ILE A 42 -9.87 -27.63 -19.95
CA ILE A 42 -9.81 -26.40 -20.75
C ILE A 42 -10.62 -26.64 -22.03
N ALA A 43 -11.65 -25.82 -22.24
CA ALA A 43 -12.50 -25.88 -23.44
C ALA A 43 -11.66 -25.91 -24.71
N ASP A 44 -12.08 -26.73 -25.68
CA ASP A 44 -11.50 -26.83 -27.03
C ASP A 44 -10.04 -27.28 -27.13
N THR A 45 -9.42 -27.69 -26.01
CA THR A 45 -8.03 -28.20 -26.01
C THR A 45 -7.91 -29.65 -25.57
N GLY A 46 -8.95 -30.20 -24.90
CA GLY A 46 -8.89 -31.52 -24.27
C GLY A 46 -7.92 -31.62 -23.08
N ILE A 47 -7.21 -30.54 -22.74
CA ILE A 47 -6.24 -30.50 -21.65
C ILE A 47 -6.99 -30.48 -20.31
N LYS A 48 -6.58 -31.37 -19.40
CA LYS A 48 -7.10 -31.43 -18.04
C LYS A 48 -6.08 -30.89 -17.04
N LEU A 49 -6.50 -29.89 -16.28
CA LEU A 49 -5.71 -29.28 -15.22
C LEU A 49 -6.22 -29.75 -13.86
N LYS A 50 -5.32 -30.13 -12.97
CA LYS A 50 -5.64 -30.35 -11.56
C LYS A 50 -5.45 -29.05 -10.80
N LYS A 51 -6.48 -28.65 -10.07
CA LYS A 51 -6.44 -27.48 -9.20
C LYS A 51 -6.87 -27.89 -7.81
N THR A 52 -6.15 -27.42 -6.80
CA THR A 52 -6.48 -27.70 -5.40
C THR A 52 -7.05 -26.44 -4.76
N ILE A 53 -8.20 -26.58 -4.12
CA ILE A 53 -8.80 -25.54 -3.27
C ILE A 53 -8.50 -25.92 -1.83
N SER A 54 -7.85 -25.02 -1.08
CA SER A 54 -7.58 -25.24 0.33
C SER A 54 -8.88 -25.25 1.15
N TYR A 55 -8.94 -26.10 2.19
CA TYR A 55 -10.03 -26.05 3.15
C TYR A 55 -10.09 -24.70 3.87
N LEU A 56 -11.30 -24.21 4.15
CA LEU A 56 -11.49 -23.03 5.00
C LEU A 56 -11.77 -23.49 6.43
N THR A 57 -10.72 -23.55 7.24
CA THR A 57 -10.82 -23.99 8.64
C THR A 57 -11.16 -22.86 9.59
N ASN A 58 -10.57 -21.68 9.38
CA ASN A 58 -10.72 -20.50 10.23
C ASN A 58 -11.38 -19.34 9.46
N PRO A 59 -12.60 -18.91 9.84
CA PRO A 59 -13.26 -17.77 9.19
C PRO A 59 -12.59 -16.42 9.51
N TYR A 60 -11.67 -16.36 10.47
CA TYR A 60 -10.93 -15.16 10.84
C TYR A 60 -9.57 -15.03 10.12
N ALA A 61 -9.25 -15.92 9.17
CA ALA A 61 -8.00 -15.87 8.41
C ALA A 61 -7.83 -14.56 7.61
N ASP A 62 -6.60 -14.04 7.50
CA ASP A 62 -6.31 -12.76 6.83
C ASP A 62 -6.56 -12.76 5.33
N ASN A 63 -6.47 -13.93 4.71
CA ASN A 63 -6.74 -14.15 3.30
C ASN A 63 -8.20 -14.54 2.99
N LEU A 64 -9.16 -14.41 3.92
CA LEU A 64 -10.55 -14.85 3.71
C LEU A 64 -11.19 -14.31 2.42
N ILE A 65 -11.00 -13.02 2.12
CA ILE A 65 -11.53 -12.39 0.90
C ILE A 65 -10.94 -13.06 -0.35
N GLN A 66 -9.61 -13.28 -0.33
CA GLN A 66 -8.89 -13.92 -1.43
C GLN A 66 -9.31 -15.39 -1.59
N TRP A 67 -9.56 -16.09 -0.48
CA TRP A 67 -10.07 -17.46 -0.50
C TRP A 67 -11.46 -17.51 -1.16
N CYS A 68 -12.39 -16.64 -0.76
CA CYS A 68 -13.72 -16.57 -1.37
C CYS A 68 -13.65 -16.25 -2.88
N ASP A 69 -12.77 -15.35 -3.29
CA ASP A 69 -12.58 -15.02 -4.71
C ASP A 69 -11.96 -16.19 -5.49
N SER A 70 -11.00 -16.89 -4.88
CA SER A 70 -10.38 -18.09 -5.46
C SER A 70 -11.40 -19.21 -5.63
N PHE A 71 -12.30 -19.40 -4.66
CA PHE A 71 -13.40 -20.35 -4.75
C PHE A 71 -14.38 -20.00 -5.87
N LYS A 72 -14.82 -18.73 -5.95
CA LYS A 72 -15.68 -18.25 -7.07
C LYS A 72 -15.03 -18.48 -8.43
N PHE A 73 -13.73 -18.21 -8.53
CA PHE A 73 -12.98 -18.43 -9.76
C PHE A 73 -12.90 -19.91 -10.13
N ALA A 74 -12.66 -20.79 -9.15
CA ALA A 74 -12.69 -22.24 -9.38
C ALA A 74 -14.08 -22.73 -9.82
N CYS A 75 -15.16 -22.22 -9.24
CA CYS A 75 -16.53 -22.53 -9.66
C CYS A 75 -16.76 -22.17 -11.13
N LYS A 76 -16.26 -21.01 -11.57
CA LYS A 76 -16.35 -20.58 -12.98
C LYS A 76 -15.55 -21.48 -13.91
N GLN A 77 -14.33 -21.87 -13.51
CA GLN A 77 -13.49 -22.76 -14.32
C GLN A 77 -14.05 -24.17 -14.43
N ALA A 78 -14.67 -24.67 -13.36
CA ALA A 78 -15.30 -25.98 -13.32
C ALA A 78 -16.73 -25.98 -13.88
N SER A 79 -17.25 -24.82 -14.31
CA SER A 79 -18.63 -24.63 -14.80
C SER A 79 -19.69 -25.21 -13.86
N TRP A 80 -19.49 -25.07 -12.55
CA TRP A 80 -20.45 -25.58 -11.56
C TRP A 80 -21.72 -24.74 -11.56
N SER A 81 -22.86 -25.44 -11.50
CA SER A 81 -24.12 -24.80 -11.15
C SER A 81 -24.08 -24.25 -9.73
N ASP A 82 -24.92 -23.27 -9.42
CA ASP A 82 -24.98 -22.67 -8.09
C ASP A 82 -25.24 -23.72 -6.99
N HIS A 83 -26.13 -24.69 -7.26
CA HIS A 83 -26.37 -25.83 -6.37
C HIS A 83 -25.12 -26.68 -6.15
N ALA A 84 -24.42 -27.07 -7.23
CA ALA A 84 -23.20 -27.87 -7.12
C ALA A 84 -22.10 -27.13 -6.33
N ALA A 85 -21.91 -25.84 -6.61
CA ALA A 85 -20.95 -25.00 -5.90
C ALA A 85 -21.27 -24.90 -4.40
N VAL A 86 -22.55 -24.80 -4.01
CA VAL A 86 -22.97 -24.82 -2.60
C VAL A 86 -22.66 -26.15 -1.92
N GLN A 87 -22.89 -27.28 -2.60
CA GLN A 87 -22.58 -28.60 -2.05
C GLN A 87 -21.06 -28.76 -1.84
N VAL A 88 -20.25 -28.37 -2.83
CA VAL A 88 -18.79 -28.39 -2.69
C VAL A 88 -18.35 -27.47 -1.54
N LEU A 89 -18.86 -26.24 -1.50
CA LEU A 89 -18.54 -25.28 -0.44
C LEU A 89 -18.77 -25.87 0.96
N LYS A 90 -19.93 -26.50 1.18
CA LYS A 90 -20.31 -27.13 2.46
C LYS A 90 -19.36 -28.26 2.88
N ASN A 91 -18.70 -28.92 1.93
CA ASN A 91 -17.75 -30.01 2.19
C ASN A 91 -16.31 -29.53 2.38
N ILE A 92 -16.00 -28.25 2.09
CA ILE A 92 -14.64 -27.72 2.18
C ILE A 92 -14.46 -26.64 3.25
N VAL A 93 -15.45 -26.48 4.11
CA VAL A 93 -15.42 -25.54 5.25
C VAL A 93 -15.44 -26.32 6.56
N SER A 94 -14.94 -25.72 7.64
CA SER A 94 -15.07 -26.31 8.98
C SER A 94 -16.52 -26.42 9.45
N THR A 95 -16.77 -27.30 10.42
CA THR A 95 -18.12 -27.53 10.99
C THR A 95 -18.77 -26.24 11.49
N ASP A 96 -18.02 -25.36 12.16
CA ASP A 96 -18.52 -24.06 12.64
C ASP A 96 -19.03 -23.18 11.49
N ILE A 97 -18.30 -23.15 10.37
CA ILE A 97 -18.72 -22.40 9.18
C ILE A 97 -19.90 -23.08 8.49
N TYR A 98 -19.89 -24.41 8.42
CA TYR A 98 -20.97 -25.20 7.84
C TYR A 98 -22.31 -24.90 8.51
N GLU A 99 -22.36 -24.89 9.85
CA GLU A 99 -23.59 -24.64 10.59
C GLU A 99 -24.24 -23.28 10.24
N ASP A 100 -23.43 -22.25 10.01
CA ASP A 100 -23.92 -20.93 9.62
C ASP A 100 -24.54 -20.87 8.22
N ILE A 101 -24.09 -21.73 7.32
CA ILE A 101 -24.50 -21.73 5.91
C ILE A 101 -25.39 -22.91 5.54
N ARG A 102 -25.67 -23.84 6.47
CA ARG A 102 -26.33 -25.12 6.19
C ARG A 102 -27.67 -24.98 5.48
N ILE A 103 -28.47 -23.97 5.88
CA ILE A 103 -29.80 -23.70 5.33
C ILE A 103 -29.77 -22.85 4.05
N LEU A 104 -28.62 -22.23 3.74
CA LEU A 104 -28.48 -21.36 2.59
C LEU A 104 -28.37 -22.20 1.31
N LYS A 105 -29.07 -21.72 0.27
CA LYS A 105 -29.22 -22.41 -1.02
C LYS A 105 -28.45 -21.77 -2.16
N SER A 106 -28.05 -20.50 -2.01
CA SER A 106 -27.28 -19.79 -3.05
C SER A 106 -25.84 -19.59 -2.65
N LEU A 107 -24.92 -19.75 -3.60
CA LEU A 107 -23.49 -19.55 -3.33
C LEU A 107 -23.22 -18.14 -2.83
N LYS A 108 -23.90 -17.15 -3.43
CA LYS A 108 -23.79 -15.74 -3.02
C LYS A 108 -24.13 -15.56 -1.55
N SER A 109 -25.26 -16.10 -1.08
CA SER A 109 -25.66 -15.97 0.33
C SER A 109 -24.70 -16.69 1.26
N CYS A 110 -24.22 -17.88 0.90
CA CYS A 110 -23.23 -18.62 1.68
C CYS A 110 -21.93 -17.81 1.85
N LEU A 111 -21.36 -17.32 0.75
CA LEU A 111 -20.10 -16.57 0.80
C LEU A 111 -20.25 -15.23 1.54
N THR A 112 -21.38 -14.54 1.37
CA THR A 112 -21.66 -13.32 2.16
C THR A 112 -21.72 -13.64 3.65
N LYS A 113 -22.40 -14.70 4.05
CA LYS A 113 -22.50 -15.13 5.46
C LYS A 113 -21.13 -15.46 6.05
N ILE A 114 -20.29 -16.17 5.31
CA ILE A 114 -18.89 -16.48 5.70
C ILE A 114 -18.10 -15.18 5.90
N LEU A 115 -18.14 -14.27 4.93
CA LEU A 115 -17.42 -13.00 5.00
C LEU A 115 -17.88 -12.14 6.19
N HIS A 116 -19.18 -12.15 6.51
CA HIS A 116 -19.73 -11.42 7.64
C HIS A 116 -19.28 -11.95 9.02
N LYS A 117 -18.77 -13.18 9.14
CA LYS A 117 -18.14 -13.64 10.39
C LYS A 117 -16.92 -12.79 10.75
N LYS A 118 -16.12 -12.37 9.75
CA LYS A 118 -14.93 -11.52 9.93
C LYS A 118 -15.20 -10.02 9.74
N TYR A 119 -16.15 -9.70 8.86
CA TYR A 119 -16.48 -8.32 8.45
C TYR A 119 -17.95 -8.03 8.74
N PRO A 120 -18.34 -7.92 10.02
CA PRO A 120 -19.72 -7.69 10.40
C PRO A 120 -20.17 -6.27 10.03
N SER A 121 -21.47 -6.08 9.84
CA SER A 121 -22.07 -4.81 9.34
C SER A 121 -21.75 -3.62 10.24
N GLU A 122 -21.65 -3.85 11.55
CA GLU A 122 -21.37 -2.85 12.58
C GLU A 122 -19.97 -2.24 12.42
N ALA A 123 -19.04 -2.97 11.79
CA ALA A 123 -17.68 -2.48 11.53
C ALA A 123 -17.59 -1.57 10.29
N LYS A 124 -18.70 -1.33 9.57
CA LYS A 124 -18.75 -0.45 8.39
C LYS A 124 -18.11 0.94 8.63
N PRO A 125 -18.40 1.67 9.73
CA PRO A 125 -17.79 2.98 9.97
C PRO A 125 -16.27 2.90 10.16
N VAL A 126 -15.79 1.84 10.80
CA VAL A 126 -14.35 1.60 11.03
C VAL A 126 -13.64 1.44 9.70
N TYR A 127 -14.15 0.61 8.79
CA TYR A 127 -13.53 0.41 7.48
C TYR A 127 -13.59 1.66 6.61
N LEU A 128 -14.71 2.40 6.63
CA LEU A 128 -14.81 3.67 5.91
C LEU A 128 -13.78 4.69 6.41
N SER A 129 -13.64 4.83 7.73
CA SER A 129 -12.66 5.75 8.34
C SER A 129 -11.21 5.40 7.94
N ARG A 130 -10.90 4.11 7.77
CA ARG A 130 -9.57 3.66 7.34
C ARG A 130 -9.33 4.01 5.88
N VAL A 131 -10.32 3.80 5.00
CA VAL A 131 -10.22 4.16 3.58
C VAL A 131 -9.96 5.66 3.41
N LYS A 132 -10.69 6.51 4.14
CA LYS A 132 -10.53 7.97 4.09
C LYS A 132 -9.15 8.48 4.52
N LYS A 133 -8.37 7.68 5.25
CA LYS A 133 -7.01 8.03 5.67
C LYS A 133 -5.94 7.67 4.61
N ILE A 134 -6.32 6.93 3.57
CA ILE A 134 -5.41 6.57 2.47
C ILE A 134 -5.22 7.81 1.60
N ASN A 135 -3.98 8.28 1.54
CA ASN A 135 -3.59 9.45 0.76
C ASN A 135 -2.61 9.04 -0.34
N GLN A 136 -2.70 9.66 -1.52
CA GLN A 136 -1.78 9.36 -2.62
C GLN A 136 -0.32 9.61 -2.24
N SER A 137 -0.03 10.58 -1.37
CA SER A 137 1.34 10.91 -0.94
C SER A 137 2.07 9.78 -0.21
N GLN A 138 1.35 8.74 0.22
CA GLN A 138 1.90 7.54 0.84
C GLN A 138 2.41 6.52 -0.19
N TYR A 139 2.15 6.76 -1.48
CA TYR A 139 2.48 5.86 -2.59
C TYR A 139 3.28 6.63 -3.64
N TYR A 140 4.20 5.94 -4.28
CA TYR A 140 5.00 6.53 -5.36
C TYR A 140 4.24 6.53 -6.68
N LEU A 141 3.56 5.42 -6.98
CA LEU A 141 2.73 5.27 -8.16
C LEU A 141 1.27 5.46 -7.79
N LEU A 142 0.55 6.15 -8.66
CA LEU A 142 -0.89 6.29 -8.63
C LEU A 142 -1.58 4.93 -8.76
N GLU A 143 -1.03 4.01 -9.57
CA GLU A 143 -1.54 2.64 -9.67
C GLU A 143 -1.49 1.92 -8.31
N SER A 144 -0.39 2.03 -7.57
CA SER A 144 -0.27 1.42 -6.24
C SER A 144 -1.24 2.03 -5.23
N TYR A 145 -1.36 3.37 -5.22
CA TYR A 145 -2.33 4.10 -4.40
C TYR A 145 -3.75 3.57 -4.62
N PHE A 146 -4.14 3.47 -5.89
CA PHE A 146 -5.44 2.99 -6.29
C PHE A 146 -5.71 1.55 -5.86
N ARG A 147 -4.80 0.63 -6.20
CA ARG A 147 -4.96 -0.81 -5.88
C ARG A 147 -5.11 -1.01 -4.37
N TYR A 148 -4.35 -0.25 -3.59
CA TYR A 148 -4.45 -0.28 -2.13
C TYR A 148 -5.80 0.25 -1.64
N GLN A 149 -6.28 1.36 -2.22
CA GLN A 149 -7.58 1.93 -1.88
C GLN A 149 -8.74 0.97 -2.20
N GLU A 150 -8.75 0.33 -3.37
CA GLU A 150 -9.75 -0.70 -3.71
C GLU A 150 -9.72 -1.89 -2.75
N LYS A 151 -8.51 -2.38 -2.42
CA LYS A 151 -8.33 -3.48 -1.46
C LYS A 151 -8.89 -3.11 -0.09
N ALA A 152 -8.71 -1.86 0.35
CA ALA A 152 -9.28 -1.36 1.59
C ALA A 152 -10.81 -1.23 1.53
N LEU A 153 -11.34 -0.70 0.43
CA LEU A 153 -12.78 -0.53 0.20
C LEU A 153 -13.55 -1.85 0.13
N ARG A 154 -12.92 -2.94 -0.32
CA ARG A 154 -13.55 -4.28 -0.33
C ARG A 154 -14.13 -4.67 1.04
N LYS A 155 -13.43 -4.39 2.13
CA LYS A 155 -13.91 -4.68 3.50
C LYS A 155 -15.16 -3.86 3.83
N TYR A 156 -15.17 -2.59 3.43
CA TYR A 156 -16.34 -1.71 3.57
C TYR A 156 -17.54 -2.25 2.78
N PHE A 157 -17.34 -2.66 1.52
CA PHE A 157 -18.42 -3.18 0.67
C PHE A 157 -19.02 -4.49 1.17
N ILE A 158 -18.19 -5.34 1.78
CA ILE A 158 -18.67 -6.56 2.44
C ILE A 158 -19.63 -6.20 3.57
N CYS A 159 -19.25 -5.26 4.45
CA CYS A 159 -20.11 -4.82 5.56
C CYS A 159 -21.40 -4.15 5.10
N SER A 160 -21.41 -3.49 3.93
CA SER A 160 -22.56 -2.74 3.45
C SER A 160 -23.47 -3.50 2.48
N ASN A 161 -23.04 -4.65 1.96
CA ASN A 161 -23.78 -5.48 1.01
C ASN A 161 -24.33 -4.70 -0.21
N GLU A 162 -23.58 -3.70 -0.67
CA GLU A 162 -23.99 -2.80 -1.74
C GLU A 162 -23.88 -3.48 -3.11
N CYS A 163 -24.71 -3.04 -4.08
CA CYS A 163 -24.61 -3.52 -5.45
C CYS A 163 -23.38 -2.96 -6.17
N LEU A 164 -22.94 -3.62 -7.25
CA LEU A 164 -21.71 -3.27 -7.98
C LEU A 164 -21.71 -1.81 -8.48
N THR A 165 -22.86 -1.29 -8.90
CA THR A 165 -23.00 0.11 -9.34
C THR A 165 -22.63 1.09 -8.23
N ILE A 166 -23.13 0.86 -7.01
CA ILE A 166 -22.82 1.70 -5.85
C ILE A 166 -21.36 1.54 -5.44
N GLN A 167 -20.83 0.30 -5.50
CA GLN A 167 -19.42 0.06 -5.22
C GLN A 167 -18.51 0.84 -6.18
N ASN A 168 -18.80 0.81 -7.49
CA ASN A 168 -18.04 1.54 -8.50
C ASN A 168 -18.11 3.05 -8.29
N ALA A 169 -19.31 3.59 -8.06
CA ALA A 169 -19.48 5.02 -7.76
C ALA A 169 -18.70 5.44 -6.50
N LYS A 170 -18.68 4.59 -5.47
CA LYS A 170 -17.94 4.86 -4.24
C LYS A 170 -16.43 4.79 -4.44
N CYS A 171 -15.95 3.82 -5.22
CA CYS A 171 -14.54 3.76 -5.62
C CYS A 171 -14.13 5.03 -6.37
N GLU A 172 -14.99 5.54 -7.25
CA GLU A 172 -14.75 6.77 -8.00
C GLU A 172 -14.66 7.99 -7.07
N GLU A 173 -15.64 8.14 -6.17
CA GLU A 173 -15.68 9.21 -5.16
C GLU A 173 -14.40 9.21 -4.32
N MET A 174 -14.01 8.06 -3.76
CA MET A 174 -12.85 7.94 -2.89
C MET A 174 -11.53 8.19 -3.64
N PHE A 175 -11.46 7.80 -4.92
CA PHE A 175 -10.27 8.02 -5.76
C PHE A 175 -9.94 9.50 -5.92
N PHE A 176 -10.94 10.36 -6.07
CA PHE A 176 -10.75 11.81 -6.23
C PHE A 176 -10.71 12.59 -4.90
N GLU A 177 -11.03 11.97 -3.77
CA GLU A 177 -11.02 12.62 -2.44
C GLU A 177 -9.58 13.03 -2.04
N ASN A 178 -8.64 12.09 -2.09
CA ASN A 178 -7.28 12.24 -1.55
C ASN A 178 -6.07 12.12 -2.52
N PRO A 179 -6.15 12.51 -3.81
CA PRO A 179 -4.95 12.73 -4.61
C PRO A 179 -4.07 13.86 -4.05
N CYS A 180 -2.77 13.80 -4.32
CA CYS A 180 -1.84 14.88 -4.06
C CYS A 180 -2.23 16.15 -4.83
N PRO A 181 -1.94 17.36 -4.31
CA PRO A 181 -2.30 18.61 -4.99
C PRO A 181 -1.80 18.70 -6.44
N SER A 182 -0.56 18.26 -6.70
CA SER A 182 0.01 18.22 -8.05
C SER A 182 -0.80 17.33 -9.00
N THR A 183 -1.23 16.16 -8.53
CA THR A 183 -2.07 15.24 -9.32
C THR A 183 -3.47 15.80 -9.54
N LYS A 184 -4.06 16.47 -8.54
CA LYS A 184 -5.36 17.15 -8.71
C LYS A 184 -5.31 18.22 -9.80
N ILE A 185 -4.26 19.04 -9.80
CA ILE A 185 -4.03 20.07 -10.84
C ILE A 185 -3.89 19.42 -12.21
N TYR A 186 -3.04 18.40 -12.31
CA TYR A 186 -2.85 17.67 -13.57
C TYR A 186 -4.16 17.07 -14.10
N PHE A 187 -4.99 16.46 -13.24
CA PHE A 187 -6.29 15.93 -13.64
C PHE A 187 -7.24 17.01 -14.15
N LEU A 188 -7.26 18.17 -13.49
CA LEU A 188 -8.09 19.29 -13.89
C LEU A 188 -7.67 19.85 -15.26
N GLU A 189 -6.37 20.10 -15.45
CA GLU A 189 -5.81 20.64 -16.70
C GLU A 189 -6.03 19.70 -17.90
N ASN A 190 -6.01 18.39 -17.66
CA ASN A 190 -6.18 17.37 -18.69
C ASN A 190 -7.63 16.86 -18.83
N GLY A 191 -8.58 17.46 -18.10
CA GLY A 191 -9.99 17.08 -18.16
C GLY A 191 -10.28 15.62 -17.73
N ILE A 192 -9.44 15.06 -16.85
CA ILE A 192 -9.58 13.69 -16.35
C ILE A 192 -10.71 13.67 -15.32
N LYS A 193 -11.81 13.00 -15.66
CA LYS A 193 -13.02 12.91 -14.83
C LYS A 193 -13.27 11.52 -14.29
N THR A 194 -12.60 10.52 -14.85
CA THR A 194 -12.75 9.14 -14.41
C THR A 194 -11.43 8.51 -14.04
N ARG A 195 -11.51 7.53 -13.16
CA ARG A 195 -10.43 6.67 -12.72
C ARG A 195 -9.82 5.89 -13.86
N THR A 196 -10.63 5.41 -14.80
CA THR A 196 -10.16 4.73 -16.03
C THR A 196 -9.30 5.67 -16.87
N GLN A 197 -9.74 6.93 -17.07
CA GLN A 197 -8.95 7.93 -17.78
C GLN A 197 -7.65 8.24 -17.04
N ALA A 198 -7.72 8.37 -15.71
CA ALA A 198 -6.53 8.58 -14.89
C ALA A 198 -5.53 7.44 -15.08
N PHE A 199 -5.99 6.19 -15.10
CA PHE A 199 -5.16 5.00 -15.35
C PHE A 199 -4.45 5.05 -16.70
N GLU A 200 -5.20 5.27 -17.77
CA GLU A 200 -4.65 5.26 -19.12
C GLU A 200 -3.58 6.34 -19.31
N LYS A 201 -3.79 7.52 -18.72
CA LYS A 201 -2.88 8.66 -18.82
C LYS A 201 -1.66 8.54 -17.92
N THR A 202 -1.81 7.99 -16.72
CA THR A 202 -0.70 7.89 -15.77
C THR A 202 0.15 6.65 -15.98
N ARG A 203 -0.43 5.54 -16.43
CA ARG A 203 0.30 4.29 -16.68
C ARG A 203 1.46 4.47 -17.67
N SER A 204 1.27 5.24 -18.74
CA SER A 204 2.34 5.49 -19.72
C SER A 204 3.49 6.28 -19.10
N ILE A 205 3.18 7.29 -18.28
CA ILE A 205 4.16 8.11 -17.56
C ILE A 205 4.90 7.25 -16.54
N GLU A 206 4.17 6.45 -15.75
CA GLU A 206 4.73 5.58 -14.72
C GLU A 206 5.62 4.49 -15.32
N ASN A 207 5.19 3.85 -16.42
CA ASN A 207 6.01 2.87 -17.13
C ASN A 207 7.32 3.48 -17.65
N LEU A 208 7.26 4.70 -18.20
CA LEU A 208 8.45 5.41 -18.67
C LEU A 208 9.40 5.75 -17.51
N LEU A 209 8.86 6.16 -16.36
CA LEU A 209 9.65 6.41 -15.15
C LEU A 209 10.32 5.13 -14.62
N ILE A 210 9.62 3.99 -14.66
CA ILE A 210 10.17 2.69 -14.27
C ILE A 210 11.29 2.29 -15.21
N GLN A 211 11.08 2.39 -16.53
CA GLN A 211 12.11 2.05 -17.53
C GLN A 211 13.37 2.90 -17.38
N LEU A 212 13.22 4.22 -17.23
CA LEU A 212 14.36 5.12 -16.99
C LEU A 212 15.11 4.77 -15.70
N ALA A 213 14.39 4.39 -14.64
CA ALA A 213 14.98 3.95 -13.38
C ALA A 213 15.78 2.65 -13.52
N GLU A 214 15.33 1.73 -14.36
CA GLU A 214 16.01 0.47 -14.66
C GLU A 214 17.26 0.70 -15.52
N GLU A 215 17.19 1.60 -16.50
CA GLU A 215 18.36 1.97 -17.31
C GLU A 215 19.46 2.67 -16.50
N ASP A 216 19.08 3.56 -15.57
CA ASP A 216 20.05 4.23 -14.69
C ASP A 216 20.78 3.22 -13.79
N ARG A 217 20.11 2.14 -13.37
CA ARG A 217 20.73 1.03 -12.62
C ARG A 217 21.74 0.24 -13.44
N LEU A 218 21.52 0.09 -14.75
CA LEU A 218 22.43 -0.65 -15.64
C LEU A 218 23.67 0.17 -16.02
N LYS A 219 23.59 1.50 -15.90
CA LYS A 219 24.69 2.43 -16.23
C LYS A 219 25.58 2.75 -15.02
N GLU A 220 25.20 2.35 -13.79
CA GLU A 220 26.10 2.46 -12.64
C GLU A 220 27.21 1.39 -12.73
N PRO A 221 28.51 1.78 -12.78
CA PRO A 221 29.59 0.82 -12.79
C PRO A 221 29.55 0.01 -11.50
N THR A 222 29.58 -1.31 -11.64
CA THR A 222 29.64 -2.29 -10.55
C THR A 222 30.93 -2.09 -9.77
N VAL A 223 30.94 -1.18 -8.80
CA VAL A 223 31.96 -1.18 -7.76
C VAL A 223 31.65 -2.36 -6.87
N GLN A 224 32.29 -3.50 -7.16
CA GLN A 224 32.44 -4.60 -6.22
C GLN A 224 33.03 -4.06 -4.92
N LYS A 225 32.18 -3.75 -3.94
CA LYS A 225 32.62 -3.67 -2.55
C LYS A 225 32.49 -5.07 -1.98
N SER A 226 33.64 -5.73 -1.92
CA SER A 226 33.87 -6.95 -1.17
C SER A 226 33.24 -6.86 0.22
N SER A 227 32.57 -7.95 0.58
CA SER A 227 32.07 -8.25 1.91
C SER A 227 33.13 -8.04 2.99
N THR A 228 32.82 -7.18 3.96
CA THR A 228 33.24 -7.41 5.35
C THR A 228 32.05 -7.03 6.21
N PHE A 229 31.33 -8.05 6.68
CA PHE A 229 30.39 -7.91 7.78
C PHE A 229 31.17 -7.43 9.01
N ASN A 230 31.05 -6.14 9.33
CA ASN A 230 31.21 -5.66 10.69
C ASN A 230 29.92 -4.92 11.04
N THR A 231 29.10 -5.59 11.85
CA THR A 231 27.95 -5.01 12.52
C THR A 231 28.44 -3.88 13.42
N ILE A 232 28.39 -2.64 12.92
CA ILE A 232 28.37 -1.45 13.76
C ILE A 232 26.99 -0.82 13.58
N VAL A 233 26.17 -0.94 14.62
CA VAL A 233 24.92 -0.20 14.75
C VAL A 233 25.27 1.28 14.91
N THR A 234 25.48 1.98 13.80
CA THR A 234 25.42 3.44 13.78
C THR A 234 23.97 3.85 13.59
N LYS A 235 23.36 4.31 14.68
CA LYS A 235 22.10 5.08 14.67
C LYS A 235 22.20 6.14 13.57
N VAL A 236 21.32 6.04 12.58
CA VAL A 236 21.15 7.09 11.56
C VAL A 236 20.64 8.34 12.26
N THR A 237 21.53 9.28 12.52
CA THR A 237 21.20 10.67 12.81
C THR A 237 20.50 11.26 11.59
N LYS A 238 19.27 11.73 11.79
CA LYS A 238 18.50 12.48 10.79
C LYS A 238 19.33 13.63 10.21
N PRO A 239 19.18 13.97 8.93
CA PRO A 239 19.67 15.24 8.43
C PRO A 239 18.89 16.36 9.15
N GLU A 240 19.61 17.20 9.90
CA GLU A 240 19.05 18.40 10.51
C GLU A 240 18.54 19.33 9.41
N SER A 241 17.23 19.31 9.20
CA SER A 241 16.54 20.41 8.56
C SER A 241 16.81 21.66 9.39
N LYS A 242 17.43 22.69 8.79
CA LYS A 242 17.50 24.04 9.36
C LYS A 242 16.09 24.65 9.41
N GLN A 243 15.24 24.15 10.30
CA GLN A 243 14.12 24.91 10.83
C GLN A 243 14.73 25.88 11.85
N GLY A 244 14.51 27.19 11.66
CA GLY A 244 15.02 28.21 12.56
C GLY A 244 14.57 27.97 13.99
N VAL A 245 15.48 27.44 14.81
CA VAL A 245 15.26 27.29 16.25
C VAL A 245 15.27 28.69 16.85
N TRP A 246 14.17 29.07 17.47
CA TRP A 246 14.07 30.34 18.19
C TRP A 246 14.88 30.27 19.48
N CYS A 247 15.73 31.28 19.72
CA CYS A 247 16.51 31.37 20.94
C CYS A 247 15.56 31.61 22.13
N THR A 248 15.64 30.78 23.18
CA THR A 248 14.77 30.90 24.36
C THR A 248 15.01 32.19 25.16
N ARG A 249 16.15 32.87 24.95
CA ARG A 249 16.48 34.16 25.57
C ARG A 249 16.16 35.38 24.71
N HIS A 250 16.16 35.25 23.39
CA HIS A 250 15.97 36.36 22.47
C HIS A 250 14.76 36.10 21.58
N ARG A 251 13.59 36.52 22.05
CA ARG A 251 12.30 36.26 21.39
C ARG A 251 12.15 36.90 20.00
N ASN A 252 13.05 37.83 19.64
CA ASN A 252 13.02 38.58 18.38
C ASN A 252 14.19 38.26 17.44
N SER A 253 14.97 37.21 17.68
CA SER A 253 16.10 36.83 16.82
C SER A 253 16.13 35.32 16.54
N THR A 254 16.24 34.97 15.26
CA THR A 254 16.32 33.58 14.77
C THR A 254 17.76 33.08 14.82
N HIS A 255 18.22 32.63 15.98
CA HIS A 255 19.48 31.89 16.15
C HIS A 255 19.29 30.79 17.20
N ASN A 256 20.12 29.75 17.15
CA ASN A 256 20.03 28.67 18.14
C ASN A 256 20.53 29.16 19.52
N THR A 257 19.86 28.75 20.59
CA THR A 257 20.25 29.05 21.98
C THR A 257 21.71 28.66 22.28
N ALA A 258 22.25 27.63 21.62
CA ALA A 258 23.66 27.25 21.74
C ALA A 258 24.62 28.35 21.25
N ASP A 259 24.30 28.99 20.11
CA ASP A 259 25.09 30.09 19.55
C ASP A 259 25.05 31.33 20.48
N CYS A 260 23.93 31.51 21.19
CA CYS A 260 23.78 32.59 22.18
C CYS A 260 24.74 32.45 23.38
N TYR A 261 25.04 31.21 23.79
CA TYR A 261 26.01 30.97 24.87
C TYR A 261 27.45 31.12 24.38
N GLY A 262 27.72 30.74 23.12
CA GLY A 262 29.01 30.97 22.45
C GLY A 262 29.38 32.46 22.39
N LEU A 263 28.44 33.32 21.95
CA LEU A 263 28.68 34.77 21.88
C LEU A 263 28.93 35.39 23.25
N LYS A 264 28.22 34.96 24.30
CA LYS A 264 28.45 35.48 25.66
C LYS A 264 29.84 35.11 26.20
N LYS A 265 30.33 33.91 25.86
CA LYS A 265 31.67 33.46 26.25
C LYS A 265 32.76 34.26 25.52
N GLU A 266 32.58 34.51 24.21
CA GLU A 266 33.51 35.35 23.44
C GLU A 266 33.55 36.81 23.91
N ILE A 267 32.41 37.37 24.31
CA ILE A 267 32.36 38.73 24.86
C ILE A 267 33.08 38.77 26.21
N ALA A 268 32.85 37.80 27.10
CA ALA A 268 33.55 37.71 28.38
C ALA A 268 35.07 37.51 28.21
N ASP A 269 35.51 36.68 27.27
CA ASP A 269 36.93 36.45 26.97
C ASP A 269 37.60 37.69 26.34
N LYS A 270 36.87 38.47 25.55
CA LYS A 270 37.35 39.76 25.02
C LYS A 270 37.46 40.84 26.10
N GLU A 271 36.57 40.84 27.09
CA GLU A 271 36.66 41.75 28.24
C GLU A 271 37.83 41.40 29.18
N LEU A 272 38.08 40.12 29.41
CA LEU A 272 39.25 39.63 30.16
C LEU A 272 40.57 39.97 29.47
N LYS A 273 40.64 39.82 28.14
CA LYS A 273 41.82 40.21 27.34
C LYS A 273 42.03 41.73 27.23
N LYS A 274 40.98 42.54 27.40
CA LYS A 274 41.12 44.01 27.51
C LYS A 274 41.66 44.43 28.87
N LYS A 275 41.26 43.76 29.97
CA LYS A 275 41.79 44.04 31.31
C LYS A 275 43.25 43.60 31.49
N SER A 276 43.69 42.54 30.80
CA SER A 276 45.10 42.11 30.85
C SER A 276 46.06 42.95 29.99
N LYS A 277 45.55 43.85 29.14
CA LYS A 277 46.36 44.80 28.36
C LYS A 277 46.43 46.21 28.98
N SER A 278 45.82 46.41 30.14
CA SER A 278 45.78 47.69 30.85
C SER A 278 46.55 47.68 32.17
N ASN A 279 47.41 46.68 32.38
CA ASN A 279 48.44 46.62 33.43
C ASN A 279 49.82 46.58 32.78
#